data_AF-A0A3D4JTZ5-F1
#
_entry.id   AF-A0A3D4JTZ5-F1
#
_cell.length_a   1.000
_cell.length_b   1.000
_cell.length_c   1.000
_cell.angle_alpha   90.00
_cell.angle_beta   90.00
_cell.angle_gamma   90.00
#
_symmetry.space_group_name_H-M   'P 1'
#
loop_
_entity.id
_entity.type
_entity.pdbx_description
1 polymer ?
#
loop_
_entity_poly.entity_id
_entity_poly.type
_entity_poly.pdbx_seq_one_letter_code
_entity_poly.pdbx_strand_id
1 'polypeptide(L)' 'MNLSIVIPLLNEEASLEELFSRIDRVCKSNSLSYEIWFVDDG' A
#
# COMPACT_ATOMS: atom_id res chain seq x y z
N MET A 1 13.73 8.17 5.92
CA MET A 1 13.20 7.01 6.68
C MET A 1 12.63 6.06 5.65
N ASN A 2 12.93 4.77 5.74
CA ASN A 2 12.47 3.76 4.77
C ASN A 2 11.32 2.99 5.41
N LEU A 3 10.13 3.07 4.81
CA LEU A 3 8.91 2.47 5.32
C LEU A 3 8.50 1.29 4.45
N SER A 4 8.46 0.08 5.03
CA SER A 4 7.96 -1.10 4.34
C SER A 4 6.55 -1.40 4.82
N ILE A 5 5.58 -1.35 3.90
CA ILE A 5 4.16 -1.56 4.17
C ILE A 5 3.76 -2.91 3.56
N VAL A 6 3.39 -3.87 4.40
CA VAL A 6 2.94 -5.21 3.97
C VAL A 6 1.45 -5.33 4.25
N ILE A 7 0.67 -5.63 3.22
CA ILE A 7 -0.79 -5.68 3.27
C ILE A 7 -1.23 -7.07 2.81
N PRO A 8 -1.69 -7.94 3.72
CA PRO A 8 -2.34 -9.19 3.32
C PRO A 8 -3.70 -8.88 2.68
N LEU A 9 -3.97 -9.49 1.53
CA LEU A 9 -5.22 -9.35 0.80
C LEU A 9 -6.14 -10.53 1.11
N LEU A 10 -7.45 -10.26 1.11
CA LEU A 10 -8.49 -11.30 1.21
C LEU A 10 -9.59 -11.03 0.16
N ASN A 11 -9.34 -11.37 -1.12
CA ASN A 11 -10.30 -11.21 -2.22
C ASN A 11 -10.88 -9.78 -2.43
N GLU A 12 -10.10 -8.72 -2.20
CA GLU A 12 -10.54 -7.32 -2.30
C GLU A 12 -10.01 -6.58 -3.56
N GLU A 13 -10.11 -7.21 -4.74
CA GLU A 13 -9.56 -6.68 -6.01
C GLU A 13 -10.05 -5.27 -6.38
N ALA A 14 -11.32 -4.94 -6.08
CA ALA A 14 -11.89 -3.63 -6.43
C ALA A 14 -11.43 -2.48 -5.51
N SER A 15 -10.97 -2.78 -4.29
CA SER A 15 -10.59 -1.78 -3.28
C SER A 15 -9.08 -1.51 -3.23
N LEU A 16 -8.28 -2.36 -3.88
CA LEU A 16 -6.83 -2.31 -3.93
C LEU A 16 -6.29 -1.01 -4.54
N GLU A 17 -6.88 -0.57 -5.67
CA GLU A 17 -6.43 0.63 -6.37
C GLU A 17 -6.67 1.89 -5.51
N GLU A 18 -7.82 1.97 -4.83
CA GLU A 18 -8.12 3.08 -3.93
C GLU A 18 -7.18 3.08 -2.70
N LEU A 19 -6.95 1.91 -2.10
CA LEU A 19 -6.04 1.76 -0.96
C LEU A 19 -4.62 2.20 -1.33
N PHE A 20 -4.09 1.71 -2.45
CA PHE A 20 -2.79 2.11 -2.95
C PHE A 20 -2.71 3.62 -3.18
N SER A 21 -3.69 4.21 -3.86
CA SER A 21 -3.74 5.65 -4.17
C SER A 21 -3.73 6.50 -2.89
N ARG A 22 -4.46 6.08 -1.84
CA ARG A 22 -4.47 6.76 -0.54
C ARG A 22 -3.11 6.69 0.17
N ILE A 23 -2.48 5.51 0.17
CA ILE A 23 -1.16 5.32 0.79
C ILE A 23 -0.10 6.13 0.04
N ASP A 24 -0.09 6.04 -1.29
CA ASP A 24 0.83 6.76 -2.18
C ASP A 24 0.75 8.29 -1.95
N ARG A 25 -0.48 8.83 -1.89
CA ARG A 25 -0.70 10.25 -1.63
C ARG A 25 -0.13 10.70 -0.28
N VAL A 26 -0.36 9.92 0.79
CA VAL A 26 0.15 10.24 2.13
C VAL A 26 1.67 10.17 2.16
N CYS A 27 2.27 9.12 1.59
CA CYS A 27 3.71 8.93 1.61
C CYS A 27 4.44 9.99 0.78
N LYS A 28 3.92 10.36 -0.40
CA LYS A 28 4.43 11.46 -1.21
C LYS A 28 4.31 12.80 -0.50
N SER A 29 3.18 13.09 0.15
CA SER A 29 2.98 14.33 0.90
C SER A 29 3.94 14.47 2.08
N ASN A 30 4.41 13.36 2.64
CA ASN A 30 5.38 13.34 3.74
C ASN A 30 6.82 13.14 3.27
N SER A 31 7.07 13.11 1.95
CA SER A 31 8.39 12.84 1.36
C SER A 31 9.07 11.59 1.95
N LEU A 32 8.27 10.55 2.18
CA LEU A 32 8.76 9.28 2.69
C LEU A 32 9.29 8.41 1.55
N SER A 33 10.36 7.66 1.82
CA SER A 33 10.75 6.54 0.98
C SER A 33 10.00 5.31 1.48
N TYR A 34 9.21 4.68 0.61
CA TYR A 34 8.35 3.58 0.99
C TYR A 34 8.29 2.50 -0.09
N GLU A 35 7.97 1.29 0.35
CA GLU A 35 7.65 0.14 -0.48
C GLU A 35 6.33 -0.45 0.01
N ILE A 36 5.52 -0.95 -0.93
CA ILE A 36 4.23 -1.57 -0.63
C ILE A 36 4.23 -2.97 -1.21
N TRP A 37 3.95 -3.95 -0.35
CA TRP A 37 3.85 -5.35 -0.71
C TRP A 37 2.43 -5.83 -0.43
N PHE A 38 1.71 -6.14 -1.50
CA PHE A 38 0.44 -6.84 -1.41
C PHE A 38 0.72 -8.34 -1.42
N VAL A 39 0.31 -9.03 -0.36
CA VAL A 39 0.52 -10.47 -0.21
C VAL A 39 -0.84 -11.12 -0.28
N ASP A 40 -1.08 -11.90 -1.32
CA ASP A 40 -2.27 -12.74 -1.39
C ASP A 40 -2.16 -13.87 -0.37
N ASP A 41 -3.22 -14.14 0.39
CA ASP A 41 -3.26 -15.25 1.33
C ASP A 41 -3.79 -16.56 0.70
N GLY A 42 -4.05 -16.56 -0.62
CA GLY A 42 -4.52 -17.70 -1.44
C GLY A 42 -3.72 -17.95 -2.71
#